data_AF-A0A2G2XRV8-F1
#
_entry.id   AF-A0A2G2XRV8-F1
#
_cell.length_a   1.000
_cell.length_b   1.000
_cell.length_c   1.000
_cell.angle_alpha   90.00
_cell.angle_beta   90.00
_cell.angle_gamma   90.00
#
_symmetry.space_group_name_H-M   'P 1'
#
loop_
_entity.id
_entity.type
_entity.pdbx_description
1 polymer ?
#
loop_
_entity_poly.entity_id
_entity_poly.type
_entity_poly.pdbx_seq_one_letter_code
_entity_poly.pdbx_strand_id
1 'polypeptide(L)'
;MHIGNDHVSPDFYAWLFPKCDHVAVGMGTSAQNPISNTSTATKARANLKIEGGKVIKVEAHPMPQHPRPIRVRGQVTLVGDTAGYLTHCSGEGIYFAAKSGRLCVEAIVKATKGGENMISEDDLKREYLRK
;
A
#
# COMPACT_ATOMS: atom_id res chain seq x y z
N MET A 1 -21.83 -8.07 11.21
CA MET A 1 -21.92 -8.45 9.77
C MET A 1 -21.04 -9.67 9.58
N HIS A 2 -21.59 -10.86 9.81
CA HIS A 2 -20.86 -12.13 9.73
C HIS A 2 -21.14 -12.72 8.35
N ILE A 3 -20.19 -12.59 7.41
CA ILE A 3 -20.31 -13.14 6.06
C ILE A 3 -19.50 -14.44 6.03
N GLY A 4 -20.15 -15.56 6.35
CA GLY A 4 -19.70 -16.91 6.01
C GLY A 4 -18.42 -17.42 6.70
N ASN A 5 -18.24 -18.74 6.66
CA ASN A 5 -17.08 -19.45 7.20
C ASN A 5 -16.00 -19.61 6.12
N ASP A 6 -15.96 -18.67 5.20
CA ASP A 6 -15.41 -18.92 3.87
C ASP A 6 -13.90 -18.66 3.83
N HIS A 7 -13.34 -18.13 4.92
CA HIS A 7 -11.92 -17.81 5.09
C HIS A 7 -11.27 -16.95 3.98
N VAL A 8 -12.03 -16.35 3.06
CA VAL A 8 -11.50 -15.63 1.88
C VAL A 8 -10.59 -14.46 2.26
N SER A 9 -10.98 -13.68 3.26
CA SER A 9 -10.26 -12.52 3.76
C SER A 9 -10.88 -12.09 5.09
N PRO A 10 -10.48 -12.68 6.23
CA PRO A 10 -11.20 -12.55 7.50
C PRO A 10 -11.17 -11.14 8.10
N ASP A 11 -10.17 -10.33 7.75
CA ASP A 11 -9.87 -9.03 8.37
C ASP A 11 -9.55 -7.92 7.35
N PHE A 12 -9.83 -8.17 6.08
CA PHE A 12 -9.64 -7.23 4.97
C PHE A 12 -10.68 -7.47 3.87
N TYR A 13 -10.32 -7.36 2.59
CA TYR A 13 -11.14 -7.77 1.47
C TYR A 13 -10.38 -8.59 0.42
N ALA A 14 -11.13 -9.27 -0.45
CA ALA A 14 -10.64 -9.89 -1.67
C ALA A 14 -11.14 -9.15 -2.91
N TRP A 15 -10.40 -9.25 -4.00
CA TRP A 15 -10.70 -8.55 -5.24
C TRP A 15 -10.58 -9.45 -6.47
N LEU A 16 -11.30 -9.04 -7.50
CA LEU A 16 -11.19 -9.54 -8.86
C LEU A 16 -11.20 -8.30 -9.76
N PHE A 17 -10.02 -7.94 -10.29
CA PHE A 17 -9.82 -6.77 -11.14
C PHE A 17 -9.63 -7.21 -12.58
N PRO A 18 -10.64 -7.02 -13.46
CA PRO A 18 -10.47 -7.21 -14.89
C PRO A 18 -9.43 -6.22 -15.43
N LYS A 19 -8.51 -6.73 -16.24
CA LYS A 19 -7.57 -5.94 -17.05
C LYS A 19 -7.87 -6.22 -18.52
N CYS A 20 -7.11 -5.58 -19.43
CA CYS A 20 -7.37 -5.66 -20.86
C CYS A 20 -7.27 -7.10 -21.41
N ASP A 21 -6.34 -7.91 -20.91
CA ASP A 21 -5.97 -9.23 -21.44
C ASP A 21 -6.00 -10.35 -20.38
N HIS A 22 -6.18 -10.01 -19.11
CA HIS A 22 -6.25 -10.96 -18.01
C HIS A 22 -7.07 -10.41 -16.84
N VAL A 23 -7.25 -11.23 -15.80
CA VAL A 23 -7.90 -10.85 -14.55
C VAL A 23 -6.94 -11.03 -13.39
N ALA A 24 -6.86 -10.04 -12.51
CA ALA A 24 -6.11 -10.15 -11.26
C ALA A 24 -7.06 -10.55 -10.13
N VAL A 25 -6.87 -11.75 -9.59
CA VAL A 25 -7.62 -12.26 -8.43
C VAL A 25 -6.69 -12.25 -7.23
N GLY A 26 -7.13 -11.63 -6.13
CA GLY A 26 -6.29 -11.52 -4.94
C GLY A 26 -7.09 -11.30 -3.66
N MET A 27 -6.37 -11.28 -2.55
CA MET A 27 -6.90 -11.02 -1.22
C MET A 27 -5.88 -10.25 -0.39
N GLY A 28 -6.35 -9.55 0.62
CA GLY A 28 -5.54 -9.06 1.73
C GLY A 28 -5.91 -9.83 3.00
N THR A 29 -4.96 -9.98 3.91
CA THR A 29 -5.21 -10.54 5.23
C THR A 29 -4.08 -10.10 6.16
N SER A 30 -4.32 -10.07 7.47
CA SER A 30 -3.22 -9.93 8.42
C SER A 30 -2.23 -11.09 8.30
N ALA A 31 -0.95 -10.79 8.54
CA ALA A 31 0.14 -11.76 8.64
C ALA A 31 -0.06 -12.80 9.77
N GLN A 32 -0.98 -12.56 10.71
CA GLN A 32 -1.35 -13.55 11.73
C GLN A 32 -2.23 -14.68 11.18
N ASN A 33 -2.86 -14.49 10.02
CA ASN A 33 -3.72 -15.50 9.40
C ASN A 33 -2.95 -16.38 8.42
N PRO A 34 -3.28 -17.68 8.30
CA PRO A 34 -2.63 -18.59 7.35
C PRO A 34 -3.01 -18.25 5.90
N ILE A 35 -2.04 -17.69 5.14
CA ILE A 35 -2.20 -17.28 3.73
C ILE A 35 -2.66 -18.44 2.84
N SER A 36 -2.28 -19.68 3.15
CA SER A 36 -2.68 -20.87 2.38
C SER A 36 -4.20 -21.07 2.34
N ASN A 37 -4.86 -20.87 3.49
CA ASN A 37 -6.29 -21.11 3.63
C ASN A 37 -7.08 -20.00 2.93
N THR A 38 -6.67 -18.75 3.13
CA THR A 38 -7.30 -17.59 2.51
C THR A 38 -7.14 -17.61 1.00
N SER A 39 -5.94 -17.92 0.49
CA SER A 39 -5.69 -18.06 -0.95
C SER A 39 -6.56 -19.14 -1.60
N THR A 40 -6.68 -20.31 -0.95
CA THR A 40 -7.50 -21.42 -1.45
C THR A 40 -8.98 -21.02 -1.52
N ALA A 41 -9.48 -20.39 -0.46
CA ALA A 41 -10.82 -19.87 -0.41
C ALA A 41 -11.11 -18.82 -1.49
N THR A 42 -10.20 -17.86 -1.71
CA THR A 42 -10.33 -16.86 -2.77
C THR A 42 -10.41 -17.51 -4.15
N LYS A 43 -9.55 -18.51 -4.43
CA LYS A 43 -9.59 -19.26 -5.71
C LYS A 43 -10.91 -20.00 -5.88
N ALA A 44 -11.38 -20.69 -4.85
CA ALA A 44 -12.66 -21.40 -4.88
C ALA A 44 -13.83 -20.44 -5.17
N ARG A 45 -13.85 -19.26 -4.54
CA ARG A 45 -14.86 -18.22 -4.76
C ARG A 45 -14.81 -17.65 -6.18
N ALA A 46 -13.62 -17.51 -6.76
CA ALA A 46 -13.45 -16.95 -8.10
C ALA A 46 -13.65 -17.99 -9.22
N ASN A 47 -13.61 -19.29 -8.93
CA ASN A 47 -13.47 -20.38 -9.91
C ASN A 47 -14.45 -20.29 -11.09
N LEU A 48 -15.75 -20.13 -10.81
CA LEU A 48 -16.79 -20.04 -11.85
C LEU A 48 -16.60 -18.85 -12.82
N LYS A 49 -15.92 -17.78 -12.38
CA LYS A 49 -15.69 -16.57 -13.19
C LYS A 49 -14.39 -16.61 -13.99
N ILE A 50 -13.49 -17.55 -13.68
CA ILE A 50 -12.16 -17.67 -14.29
C ILE A 50 -11.92 -19.05 -14.91
N GLU A 51 -12.99 -19.82 -15.10
CA GLU A 51 -12.95 -21.16 -15.69
C GLU A 51 -12.28 -21.14 -17.07
N GLY A 52 -11.43 -22.13 -17.33
CA GLY A 52 -10.61 -22.20 -18.55
C GLY A 52 -9.43 -21.21 -18.60
N GLY A 53 -9.33 -20.29 -17.63
CA GLY A 53 -8.18 -19.40 -17.47
C GLY A 53 -6.91 -20.15 -17.07
N LYS A 54 -5.75 -19.55 -17.38
CA LYS A 54 -4.43 -20.05 -16.98
C LYS A 54 -3.80 -19.09 -15.98
N VAL A 55 -3.17 -19.63 -14.93
CA VAL A 55 -2.39 -18.82 -13.99
C VAL A 55 -1.12 -18.35 -14.67
N ILE A 56 -1.00 -17.04 -14.87
CA ILE A 56 0.18 -16.41 -15.50
C ILE A 56 1.23 -15.93 -14.48
N LYS A 57 0.80 -15.58 -13.25
CA LYS A 57 1.65 -15.05 -12.19
C LYS A 57 0.99 -15.27 -10.83
N VAL A 58 1.81 -15.53 -9.82
CA VAL A 58 1.41 -15.54 -8.41
C VAL A 58 2.40 -14.68 -7.63
N GLU A 59 1.90 -13.69 -6.89
CA GLU A 59 2.72 -12.77 -6.11
C GLU A 59 2.03 -12.41 -4.79
N ALA A 60 2.84 -12.04 -3.81
CA ALA A 60 2.37 -11.59 -2.49
C ALA A 60 3.33 -10.53 -1.96
N HIS A 61 2.80 -9.47 -1.37
CA HIS A 61 3.58 -8.34 -0.86
C HIS A 61 3.03 -7.87 0.49
N PRO A 62 3.91 -7.47 1.43
CA PRO A 62 3.49 -6.85 2.67
C PRO A 62 2.92 -5.45 2.40
N MET A 63 1.81 -5.11 3.06
CA MET A 63 1.18 -3.79 2.96
C MET A 63 1.38 -3.02 4.28
N PRO A 64 2.29 -2.04 4.34
CA PRO A 64 2.60 -1.32 5.58
C PRO A 64 1.52 -0.25 5.86
N GLN A 65 0.57 -0.58 6.73
CA GLN A 65 -0.60 0.27 6.98
C GLN A 65 -0.41 1.36 8.05
N HIS A 66 0.74 1.38 8.73
CA HIS A 66 1.00 2.33 9.81
C HIS A 66 2.18 3.25 9.48
N PRO A 67 2.02 4.58 9.62
CA PRO A 67 3.12 5.49 9.46
C PRO A 67 4.28 5.16 10.41
N ARG A 68 5.51 5.15 9.90
CA ARG A 68 6.67 4.90 10.75
C ARG A 68 6.83 6.02 11.79
N PRO A 69 7.26 5.70 13.03
CA PRO A 69 7.52 6.71 14.06
C PRO A 69 8.58 7.73 13.63
N ILE A 70 9.61 7.28 12.92
CA ILE A 70 10.68 8.11 12.37
C ILE A 70 10.57 8.09 10.85
N ARG A 71 10.25 9.26 10.28
CA ARG A 71 10.14 9.48 8.82
C ARG A 71 11.12 10.52 8.29
N VAL A 72 11.84 11.19 9.18
CA VAL A 72 12.87 12.19 8.86
C VAL A 72 14.05 11.96 9.81
N ARG A 73 15.27 11.92 9.28
CA ARG A 73 16.54 11.91 10.02
C ARG A 73 17.64 12.51 9.15
N GLY A 74 18.36 13.50 9.64
CA GLY A 74 19.27 14.31 8.86
C GLY A 74 18.58 14.86 7.61
N GLN A 75 19.26 14.72 6.47
CA GLN A 75 18.74 15.13 5.15
C GLN A 75 18.02 13.99 4.42
N VAL A 76 17.51 13.00 5.16
CA VAL A 76 16.83 11.82 4.62
C VAL A 76 15.39 11.81 5.11
N THR A 77 14.45 11.55 4.20
CA THR A 77 13.03 11.40 4.53
C THR A 77 12.38 10.26 3.76
N LEU A 78 11.30 9.70 4.33
CA LEU A 78 10.55 8.58 3.79
C LEU A 78 9.26 9.06 3.12
N VAL A 79 8.88 8.39 2.03
CA VAL A 79 7.64 8.59 1.27
C VAL A 79 6.99 7.24 0.92
N GLY A 80 5.70 7.26 0.58
CA GLY A 80 4.94 6.06 0.21
C GLY A 80 5.02 4.92 1.21
N ASP A 81 5.17 3.69 0.72
CA ASP A 81 5.19 2.47 1.53
C ASP A 81 6.31 2.48 2.58
N THR A 82 7.47 3.07 2.26
CA THR A 82 8.57 3.19 3.23
C THR A 82 8.18 4.04 4.44
N ALA A 83 7.33 5.05 4.23
CA ALA A 83 6.78 5.89 5.28
C ALA A 83 5.54 5.27 5.96
N GLY A 84 4.94 4.23 5.37
CA GLY A 84 3.72 3.58 5.85
C GLY A 84 2.44 4.34 5.51
N TYR A 85 2.39 4.99 4.34
CA TYR A 85 1.22 5.78 3.89
C TYR A 85 0.16 4.98 3.12
N LEU A 86 0.07 3.68 3.38
CA LEU A 86 -0.99 2.85 2.83
C LEU A 86 -2.24 2.98 3.68
N THR A 87 -3.40 3.09 3.05
CA THR A 87 -4.68 3.28 3.77
C THR A 87 -5.28 1.97 4.26
N HIS A 88 -5.75 1.96 5.51
CA HIS A 88 -6.23 0.77 6.21
C HIS A 88 -7.44 0.08 5.55
N CYS A 89 -8.45 0.83 5.07
CA CYS A 89 -9.71 0.21 4.67
C CYS A 89 -9.74 -0.21 3.19
N SER A 90 -9.09 0.56 2.32
CA SER A 90 -9.13 0.36 0.87
C SER A 90 -7.87 -0.27 0.28
N GLY A 91 -6.81 -0.43 1.07
CA GLY A 91 -5.51 -0.88 0.55
C GLY A 91 -4.88 0.09 -0.46
N GLU A 92 -5.40 1.32 -0.57
CA GLU A 92 -4.89 2.30 -1.52
C GLU A 92 -3.53 2.81 -1.03
N GLY A 93 -2.51 2.62 -1.84
CA GLY A 93 -1.13 3.05 -1.58
C GLY A 93 -0.47 3.76 -2.76
N ILE A 94 -0.92 3.53 -4.01
CA ILE A 94 -0.31 4.11 -5.21
C ILE A 94 -0.49 5.63 -5.21
N TYR A 95 -1.73 6.09 -4.99
CA TYR A 95 -2.04 7.51 -4.91
C TYR A 95 -1.25 8.19 -3.78
N PHE A 96 -1.19 7.58 -2.60
CA PHE A 96 -0.52 8.16 -1.44
C PHE A 96 1.00 8.14 -1.54
N ALA A 97 1.58 7.14 -2.21
CA ALA A 97 2.99 7.14 -2.57
C ALA A 97 3.33 8.32 -3.49
N ALA A 98 2.58 8.50 -4.59
CA ALA A 98 2.79 9.61 -5.50
C ALA A 98 2.54 10.98 -4.83
N LYS A 99 1.45 11.09 -4.05
CA LYS A 99 1.08 12.32 -3.35
C LYS A 99 2.12 12.71 -2.30
N SER A 100 2.59 11.77 -1.49
CA SER A 100 3.64 12.03 -0.48
C SER A 100 4.97 12.43 -1.13
N GLY A 101 5.36 11.79 -2.23
CA GLY A 101 6.52 12.19 -3.02
C GLY A 101 6.43 13.64 -3.50
N ARG A 102 5.29 14.03 -4.09
CA ARG A 102 5.05 15.42 -4.50
C ARG A 102 5.13 16.39 -3.32
N LEU A 103 4.44 16.11 -2.22
CA LEU A 103 4.46 16.97 -1.03
C LEU A 103 5.87 17.11 -0.44
N CYS A 104 6.65 16.02 -0.43
CA CYS A 104 8.04 16.03 0.02
C CYS A 104 8.89 16.96 -0.84
N VAL A 105 8.77 16.89 -2.18
CA VAL A 105 9.53 17.76 -3.09
C VAL A 105 9.10 19.21 -2.96
N GLU A 106 7.79 19.49 -2.87
CA GLU A 106 7.27 20.84 -2.64
C GLU A 106 7.85 21.45 -1.34
N ALA A 107 7.92 20.65 -0.28
CA ALA A 107 8.53 21.05 0.99
C ALA A 107 10.03 21.33 0.87
N ILE A 108 10.77 20.47 0.16
CA ILE A 108 12.21 20.65 -0.08
C ILE A 108 12.48 21.95 -0.87
N VAL A 109 11.76 22.16 -1.98
CA VAL A 109 11.90 23.36 -2.82
C VAL A 109 11.61 24.62 -2.00
N LYS A 110 10.55 24.59 -1.19
CA LYS A 110 10.21 25.71 -0.32
C LYS A 110 11.29 25.99 0.74
N ALA A 111 11.75 24.95 1.44
CA ALA A 111 12.75 25.07 2.50
C ALA A 111 14.10 25.59 1.98
N THR A 112 14.53 25.07 0.83
CA THR A 112 15.82 25.42 0.21
C THR A 112 15.77 26.75 -0.54
N LYS A 113 14.60 27.41 -0.63
CA LYS A 113 14.35 28.58 -1.51
C LYS A 113 14.74 28.30 -2.96
N GLY A 114 14.30 27.15 -3.49
CA GLY A 114 14.65 26.74 -4.86
C GLY A 114 16.10 26.28 -5.02
N GLY A 115 16.79 25.91 -3.93
CA GLY A 115 18.16 25.40 -3.96
C GLY A 115 19.23 26.40 -3.52
N GLU A 116 18.87 27.61 -3.10
CA GLU A 116 19.81 28.60 -2.55
C GLU A 116 20.43 28.18 -1.22
N ASN A 117 19.72 27.36 -0.43
CA ASN A 117 20.16 26.89 0.89
C ASN A 117 20.15 25.37 0.98
N MET A 118 21.08 24.82 1.77
CA MET A 118 21.05 23.40 2.13
C MET A 118 19.86 23.11 3.05
N ILE A 119 19.21 21.98 2.84
CA ILE A 119 18.09 21.55 3.67
C ILE A 119 18.58 20.96 4.99
N SER A 120 17.90 21.29 6.09
CA SER A 120 18.14 20.66 7.40
C SER A 120 17.05 19.64 7.76
N GLU A 121 17.33 18.83 8.79
CA GLU A 121 16.33 17.91 9.36
C GLU A 121 15.08 18.66 9.86
N ASP A 122 15.28 19.83 10.46
CA ASP A 122 14.21 20.65 11.02
C ASP A 122 13.34 21.27 9.92
N ASP A 123 13.93 21.61 8.77
CA ASP A 123 13.17 22.06 7.61
C ASP A 123 12.26 20.96 7.06
N LEU A 124 12.77 19.73 6.93
CA LEU A 124 11.97 18.58 6.51
C LEU A 124 10.83 18.29 7.50
N LYS A 125 11.12 18.33 8.81
CA LYS A 125 10.10 18.15 9.85
C LYS A 125 9.03 19.24 9.78
N ARG A 126 9.42 20.50 9.59
CA ARG A 126 8.52 21.65 9.55
C ARG A 126 7.67 21.69 8.29
N GLU A 127 8.29 21.55 7.13
CA GLU A 127 7.63 21.79 5.84
C GLU A 127 6.92 20.54 5.29
N TYR A 128 7.51 19.35 5.46
CA TYR A 128 6.94 18.10 4.93
C TYR A 128 6.06 17.37 5.94
N LEU A 129 6.57 17.10 7.14
CA LEU A 129 5.80 16.31 8.13
C LEU A 129 4.72 17.11 8.86
N ARG A 130 4.77 18.46 8.80
CA ARG A 130 3.84 19.43 9.41
C ARG A 130 3.15 18.89 10.67
N LYS A 131 3.71 19.20 11.84
CA LYS A 131 3.02 18.96 13.12
C LYS A 131 1.71 19.72 13.20
#